data_AF-A0A9N7YN80-F1
#
_entry.id   AF-A0A9N7YN80-F1
#
_cell.length_a   1.000
_cell.length_b   1.000
_cell.length_c   1.000
_cell.angle_alpha   90.00
_cell.angle_beta   90.00
_cell.angle_gamma   90.00
#
_symmetry.space_group_name_H-M   'P 1'
#
loop_
_entity.id
_entity.type
_entity.pdbx_description
1 polymer ?
#
loop_
_entity_poly.entity_id
_entity_poly.type
_entity_poly.pdbx_seq_one_letter_code
_entity_poly.pdbx_strand_id
1 'polypeptide(L)'
;MFLTLPERRACQPVASDDHPTYAEDRHHGRTGIMRERRAAGDPYWSYSGNHGPRRWEASYPECASKNQSPVDIADEQALVSEEYQQLVFDKFSTESSNQTTMKNTGKT
;
A
#
# COMPACT_ATOMS: atom_id res chain seq x y z
N MET A 1 -10.74 -2.93 -31.88
CA MET A 1 -9.79 -3.88 -31.25
C MET A 1 -10.37 -4.24 -29.90
N PHE A 2 -10.70 -5.51 -29.66
CA PHE A 2 -11.28 -5.95 -28.39
C PHE A 2 -10.17 -6.53 -27.52
N LEU A 3 -9.95 -5.97 -26.33
CA LEU A 3 -9.04 -6.54 -25.35
C LEU A 3 -9.81 -7.53 -24.49
N THR A 4 -9.63 -8.83 -24.75
CA THR A 4 -10.13 -9.90 -23.88
C THR A 4 -9.24 -10.01 -22.65
N LEU A 5 -9.79 -9.76 -21.45
CA LEU A 5 -9.11 -10.06 -20.19
C LEU A 5 -8.91 -11.58 -20.04
N PRO A 6 -7.74 -12.06 -19.60
CA PRO A 6 -7.56 -13.47 -19.25
C PRO A 6 -8.39 -13.82 -18.00
N GLU A 7 -8.88 -15.06 -17.99
CA GLU A 7 -9.76 -15.59 -16.95
C GLU A 7 -9.12 -15.54 -15.55
N ARG A 8 -9.92 -15.19 -14.54
CA ARG A 8 -9.48 -15.08 -13.15
C ARG A 8 -9.10 -16.47 -12.64
N ARG A 9 -7.80 -16.75 -12.47
CA ARG A 9 -7.39 -17.86 -11.61
C ARG A 9 -7.77 -17.52 -10.18
N ALA A 10 -8.68 -18.31 -9.60
CA ALA A 10 -9.02 -18.20 -8.19
C ALA A 10 -7.76 -18.45 -7.34
N CYS A 11 -7.42 -17.48 -6.47
CA CYS A 11 -6.37 -17.67 -5.48
C CYS A 11 -6.81 -18.78 -4.53
N GLN A 12 -6.14 -19.93 -4.58
CA GLN A 12 -6.35 -20.99 -3.60
C GLN A 12 -5.61 -20.65 -2.30
N PRO A 13 -6.27 -20.75 -1.13
CA PRO A 13 -5.57 -20.60 0.13
C PRO A 13 -4.60 -21.78 0.30
N VAL A 14 -3.39 -21.48 0.78
CA VAL A 14 -2.40 -22.51 1.15
C VAL A 14 -2.95 -23.26 2.35
N ALA A 15 -3.08 -24.58 2.22
CA ALA A 15 -3.51 -25.46 3.29
C ALA A 15 -2.58 -25.29 4.49
N SER A 16 -3.16 -25.05 5.67
CA SER A 16 -2.42 -25.07 6.93
C SER A 16 -2.40 -26.53 7.38
N ASP A 17 -1.21 -27.15 7.35
CA ASP A 17 -1.01 -28.50 7.86
C ASP A 17 -1.41 -28.59 9.34
N ASP A 18 -2.13 -29.66 9.66
CA ASP A 18 -2.77 -29.98 10.93
C ASP A 18 -1.82 -29.93 12.14
N HIS A 19 -2.30 -29.36 13.24
CA HIS A 19 -1.66 -29.46 14.56
C HIS A 19 -2.50 -30.38 15.47
N PRO A 20 -1.91 -31.41 16.11
CA PRO A 20 -2.56 -32.09 17.21
C PRO A 20 -2.47 -31.26 18.50
N THR A 21 -3.58 -31.23 19.23
CA THR A 21 -3.75 -30.61 20.54
C THR A 21 -2.87 -31.25 21.61
N TYR A 22 -2.01 -30.48 22.27
CA TYR A 22 -1.70 -30.67 23.69
C TYR A 22 -1.37 -29.31 24.32
N ALA A 23 -2.12 -28.99 25.38
CA ALA A 23 -1.90 -27.82 26.21
C ALA A 23 -0.59 -27.98 26.97
N GLU A 24 0.30 -26.98 26.94
CA GLU A 24 1.11 -26.62 28.09
C GLU A 24 1.74 -25.22 27.95
N ASP A 25 1.65 -24.52 29.06
CA ASP A 25 2.13 -23.18 29.37
C ASP A 25 3.66 -23.05 29.20
N ARG A 26 4.13 -22.21 28.26
CA ARG A 26 5.53 -21.75 28.24
C ARG A 26 5.65 -20.34 27.69
N HIS A 27 6.03 -19.42 28.57
CA HIS A 27 6.62 -18.12 28.27
C HIS A 27 7.63 -18.19 27.11
N HIS A 28 7.25 -17.67 25.94
CA HIS A 28 8.17 -17.50 24.81
C HIS A 28 8.32 -16.01 24.53
N GLY A 29 9.41 -15.45 25.06
CA GLY A 29 10.02 -14.24 24.53
C GLY A 29 10.40 -14.50 23.07
N ARG A 30 9.43 -14.28 22.19
CA ARG A 30 9.64 -14.29 20.75
C ARG A 30 10.53 -13.10 20.47
N THR A 31 11.82 -13.37 20.27
CA THR A 31 12.76 -12.44 19.63
C THR A 31 12.16 -12.10 18.28
N GLY A 32 11.32 -11.06 18.29
CA GLY A 32 10.64 -10.58 17.12
C GLY A 32 11.74 -10.24 16.12
N ILE A 33 11.66 -10.85 14.94
CA ILE A 33 12.36 -10.36 13.76
C ILE A 33 12.16 -8.85 13.79
N MET A 34 13.21 -8.10 14.13
CA MET A 34 13.13 -6.65 14.24
C MET A 34 12.84 -6.18 12.83
N ARG A 35 11.57 -5.89 12.56
CA ARG A 35 11.19 -5.13 11.38
C ARG A 35 12.08 -3.91 11.37
N GLU A 36 12.78 -3.73 10.27
CA GLU A 36 13.67 -2.61 10.07
C GLU A 36 12.96 -1.34 10.54
N ARG A 37 13.59 -0.67 11.52
CA ARG A 37 12.98 0.50 12.16
C ARG A 37 12.70 1.53 11.08
N ARG A 38 11.55 2.20 11.19
CA ARG A 38 11.23 3.42 10.43
C ARG A 38 12.43 4.36 10.46
N ALA A 39 12.56 5.24 9.47
CA ALA A 39 13.46 6.38 9.57
C ALA A 39 13.29 7.01 10.96
N ALA A 40 14.39 7.11 11.70
CA ALA A 40 14.34 7.53 13.09
C ALA A 40 13.83 8.97 13.16
N GLY A 41 12.56 9.15 13.55
CA GLY A 41 11.93 10.47 13.65
C GLY A 41 10.45 10.52 13.28
N ASP A 42 9.98 9.62 12.42
CA ASP A 42 8.60 9.75 11.90
C ASP A 42 7.54 9.20 12.87
N PRO A 43 6.47 9.97 13.15
CA PRO A 43 5.33 9.48 13.94
C PRO A 43 4.72 8.17 13.40
N TYR A 44 4.20 7.36 14.32
CA TYR A 44 3.51 6.13 13.94
C TYR A 44 2.13 6.45 13.34
N TRP A 45 1.84 5.83 12.18
CA TRP A 45 0.51 5.82 11.57
C TRP A 45 0.11 4.41 11.10
N SER A 46 -1.20 4.19 11.00
CA SER A 46 -1.83 2.97 10.47
C SER A 46 -3.07 3.32 9.64
N TYR A 47 -3.63 2.34 8.91
CA TYR A 47 -4.87 2.52 8.15
C TYR A 47 -6.14 2.33 9.01
N SER A 48 -6.01 1.89 10.25
CA SER A 48 -7.13 1.65 11.17
C SER A 48 -6.72 1.85 12.64
N GLY A 49 -7.70 1.83 13.55
CA GLY A 49 -7.46 1.95 14.99
C GLY A 49 -7.06 3.36 15.45
N ASN A 50 -6.32 3.43 16.56
CA ASN A 50 -6.00 4.68 17.25
C ASN A 50 -5.01 5.60 16.53
N HIS A 51 -4.31 5.08 15.52
CA HIS A 51 -3.40 5.84 14.65
C HIS A 51 -3.89 5.82 13.19
N GLY A 52 -5.20 5.61 13.02
CA GLY A 52 -5.88 5.55 11.73
C GLY A 52 -6.01 6.92 11.04
N PRO A 53 -6.49 6.95 9.78
CA PRO A 53 -6.57 8.16 8.95
C PRO A 53 -7.30 9.34 9.59
N ARG A 54 -8.37 9.06 10.35
CA ARG A 54 -9.16 10.08 11.07
C ARG A 54 -8.40 10.78 12.21
N ARG A 55 -7.16 10.37 12.49
CA ARG A 55 -6.31 10.91 13.56
C ARG A 55 -4.89 11.20 13.09
N TRP A 56 -4.62 11.10 11.79
CA TRP A 56 -3.28 11.42 11.27
C TRP A 56 -2.91 12.87 11.54
N GLU A 57 -3.91 13.77 11.58
CA GLU A 57 -3.73 15.20 11.86
C GLU A 57 -3.12 15.50 13.24
N ALA A 58 -3.24 14.58 14.20
CA ALA A 58 -2.64 14.72 15.52
C ALA A 58 -1.10 14.70 15.47
N SER A 59 -0.51 14.07 14.45
CA SER A 59 0.94 13.99 14.25
C SER A 59 1.41 14.63 12.95
N TYR A 60 0.51 14.78 11.98
CA TYR A 60 0.73 15.32 10.63
C TYR A 60 -0.39 16.34 10.32
N PRO A 61 -0.33 17.58 10.83
CA PRO A 61 -1.43 18.55 10.71
C PRO A 61 -1.91 18.81 9.28
N GLU A 62 -1.05 18.64 8.28
CA GLU A 62 -1.37 18.74 6.86
C GLU A 62 -2.44 17.73 6.39
N CYS A 63 -2.59 16.60 7.09
CA CYS A 63 -3.63 15.60 6.81
C CYS A 63 -5.06 16.12 7.06
N ALA A 64 -5.22 17.23 7.80
CA ALA A 64 -6.51 17.91 7.99
C ALA A 64 -6.73 19.10 7.04
N SER A 65 -5.83 19.32 6.08
CA SER A 65 -6.00 20.40 5.10
C SER A 65 -7.16 20.12 4.13
N LYS A 66 -7.60 21.15 3.39
CA LYS A 66 -8.77 21.04 2.49
C LYS A 66 -8.47 20.33 1.17
N ASN A 67 -7.21 20.33 0.75
CA ASN A 67 -6.79 19.83 -0.57
C ASN A 67 -6.08 18.49 -0.41
N GLN A 68 -6.82 17.47 0.05
CA GLN A 68 -6.31 16.13 0.30
C GLN A 68 -6.67 15.17 -0.83
N SER A 69 -5.88 14.10 -0.96
CA SER A 69 -6.14 12.95 -1.82
C SER A 69 -6.43 11.71 -0.96
N PRO A 70 -7.12 10.67 -1.49
CA PRO A 70 -7.77 10.61 -2.80
C PRO A 70 -9.08 11.40 -2.84
N VAL A 71 -9.58 11.65 -4.05
CA VAL A 71 -10.91 12.22 -4.30
C VAL A 71 -11.67 11.33 -5.29
N ASP A 72 -13.00 11.42 -5.25
CA ASP A 72 -13.83 10.88 -6.31
C ASP A 72 -13.84 11.84 -7.50
N ILE A 73 -13.64 11.33 -8.71
CA ILE A 73 -13.60 12.11 -9.94
C ILE A 73 -14.82 11.75 -10.78
N ALA A 74 -15.83 12.62 -10.76
CA ALA A 74 -16.99 12.50 -11.62
C ALA A 74 -16.65 13.06 -13.02
N ASP A 75 -16.67 12.20 -14.04
CA ASP A 75 -16.34 12.55 -15.43
C ASP A 75 -17.15 13.75 -15.94
N GLU A 76 -18.45 13.81 -15.60
CA GLU A 76 -19.38 14.88 -15.95
C GLU A 76 -18.99 16.26 -15.39
N GLN A 77 -18.20 16.30 -14.31
CA GLN A 77 -17.75 17.53 -13.65
C GLN A 77 -16.31 17.90 -14.04
N ALA A 78 -15.62 17.02 -14.78
CA ALA A 78 -14.27 17.29 -15.25
C ALA A 78 -14.30 18.38 -16.33
N LEU A 79 -13.43 19.38 -16.18
CA LEU A 79 -13.28 20.43 -17.18
C LEU A 79 -12.33 19.94 -18.28
N VAL A 80 -12.82 19.88 -19.51
CA VAL A 80 -11.99 19.61 -20.68
C VAL A 80 -11.18 20.85 -20.99
N SER A 81 -9.86 20.70 -21.09
CA SER A 81 -8.98 21.77 -21.52
C SER A 81 -8.17 21.30 -22.73
N GLU A 82 -8.27 22.07 -23.81
CA GLU A 82 -7.53 21.84 -25.06
C GLU A 82 -6.09 22.37 -25.01
N GLU A 83 -5.72 23.09 -23.94
CA GLU A 83 -4.39 23.68 -23.79
C GLU A 83 -3.31 22.68 -23.36
N TYR A 84 -3.74 21.49 -22.88
CA TYR A 84 -2.84 20.46 -22.41
C TYR A 84 -2.21 19.69 -23.56
N GLN A 85 -0.88 19.61 -23.53
CA GLN A 85 -0.12 18.78 -24.45
C GLN A 85 -0.25 17.31 -24.07
N GLN A 86 -0.19 16.43 -25.07
CA GLN A 86 -0.14 14.99 -24.84
C GLN A 86 1.09 14.63 -24.00
N LEU A 87 0.92 13.72 -23.04
CA LEU A 87 2.03 13.21 -22.23
C LEU A 87 3.05 12.50 -23.13
N VAL A 88 4.30 12.96 -23.08
CA VAL A 88 5.45 12.34 -23.75
C VAL A 88 6.27 11.60 -22.71
N PHE A 89 6.42 10.29 -22.89
CA PHE A 89 7.18 9.45 -21.98
C PHE A 89 8.58 9.18 -22.55
N ASP A 90 9.61 9.60 -21.83
CA ASP A 90 11.00 9.26 -22.17
C ASP A 90 11.39 7.92 -21.52
N LYS A 91 11.92 6.99 -22.32
CA LYS A 91 12.47 5.68 -21.89
C LYS A 91 11.54 4.75 -21.11
N PHE A 92 10.24 5.03 -21.03
CA PHE A 92 9.26 4.17 -20.33
C PHE A 92 9.17 2.76 -20.92
N SER A 93 9.45 2.61 -22.21
CA SER A 93 9.46 1.32 -22.91
C SER A 93 10.77 0.55 -22.76
N THR A 94 11.77 1.13 -22.09
CA THR A 94 13.06 0.48 -21.86
C THR A 94 12.94 -0.49 -20.67
N GLU A 95 13.55 -1.67 -20.80
CA GLU A 95 13.58 -2.63 -19.70
C GLU A 95 14.28 -2.07 -18.46
N SER A 96 13.74 -2.37 -17.28
CA SER A 96 14.35 -2.00 -16.00
C SER A 96 15.65 -2.76 -15.77
N SER A 97 16.60 -2.12 -15.09
CA SER A 97 17.85 -2.76 -14.69
C SER A 97 17.61 -3.91 -13.70
N ASN A 98 18.53 -4.89 -13.68
CA ASN A 98 18.57 -5.92 -12.64
C ASN A 98 18.90 -5.38 -11.23
N GLN A 99 19.24 -4.09 -11.09
CA GLN A 99 19.42 -3.42 -9.81
C GLN A 99 18.11 -2.87 -9.22
N THR A 100 17.00 -2.90 -9.98
CA THR A 100 15.68 -2.49 -9.48
C THR A 100 15.19 -3.53 -8.48
N THR A 101 14.82 -3.07 -7.27
CA THR A 101 14.37 -3.95 -6.17
C THR A 101 12.97 -3.59 -5.70
N MET A 102 12.31 -4.54 -5.04
CA MET A 102 11.01 -4.35 -4.39
C MET A 102 11.16 -4.65 -2.89
N LYS A 103 10.56 -3.82 -2.04
CA LYS A 103 10.61 -3.97 -0.59
C LYS A 103 9.21 -3.85 0.00
N ASN A 104 8.81 -4.84 0.79
CA ASN A 104 7.61 -4.77 1.60
C ASN A 104 7.87 -3.88 2.82
N THR A 105 7.13 -2.78 2.94
CA THR A 105 7.25 -1.82 4.04
C THR A 105 6.24 -2.08 5.17
N GLY A 106 5.29 -2.98 4.94
CA GLY A 106 4.13 -3.25 5.80
C GLY A 106 3.05 -2.17 5.74
N LYS A 107 3.13 -1.25 4.77
CA LYS A 107 2.15 -0.18 4.47
C LYS A 107 1.88 -0.04 2.97
N THR A 108 2.85 -0.44 2.14
CA THR A 108 2.79 -0.68 0.69
C THR A 108 3.82 -1.72 0.28
#